data_AF-A0A7Z9G5N7-F1
#
_entry.id   AF-A0A7Z9G5N7-F1
#
_cell.length_a   1.000
_cell.length_b   1.000
_cell.length_c   1.000
_cell.angle_alpha   90.00
_cell.angle_beta   90.00
_cell.angle_gamma   90.00
#
_symmetry.space_group_name_H-M   'P 1'
#
loop_
_entity.id
_entity.type
_entity.pdbx_description
1 polymer ?
#
loop_
_entity_poly.entity_id
_entity_poly.type
_entity_poly.pdbx_seq_one_letter_code
_entity_poly.pdbx_strand_id
1 'polypeptide(L)' 'DGVLESLDYFRAAGVPQVLLTNKPHHVAVALLTALKLDGYFEVMLGPDGHFQGVPVVPKPDPATLNAVIDWLKVDRSAAD' A
#
# COMPACT_ATOMS: atom_id res chain seq x y z
N ASP A 1 6.86 -17.70 8.06
CA ASP A 1 6.27 -16.95 9.20
C ASP A 1 6.81 -15.52 9.39
N GLY A 2 7.32 -14.82 8.37
CA GLY A 2 7.88 -13.46 8.56
C GLY A 2 6.94 -12.30 8.20
N VAL A 3 5.99 -12.50 7.28
CA VAL A 3 5.12 -11.41 6.77
C VAL A 3 4.17 -10.93 7.86
N LEU A 4 3.40 -11.84 8.47
CA LEU A 4 2.42 -11.49 9.51
C LEU A 4 3.10 -10.83 10.71
N GLU A 5 4.20 -11.40 11.19
CA GLU A 5 4.99 -10.85 12.29
C GLU A 5 5.44 -9.41 12.01
N SER A 6 5.93 -9.14 10.79
CA SER A 6 6.36 -7.79 10.41
C SER A 6 5.18 -6.81 10.33
N LEU A 7 4.06 -7.21 9.72
CA LEU A 7 2.87 -6.37 9.61
C LEU A 7 2.28 -6.06 10.99
N ASP A 8 2.24 -7.04 11.89
CA ASP A 8 1.82 -6.86 13.28
C ASP A 8 2.76 -5.92 14.05
N TYR A 9 4.08 -6.09 13.89
CA TYR A 9 5.08 -5.21 14.51
C TYR A 9 4.88 -3.75 14.10
N PHE A 10 4.78 -3.46 12.80
CA PHE A 10 4.57 -2.08 12.32
C PHE A 10 3.22 -1.53 12.74
N ARG A 11 2.17 -2.35 12.75
CA ARG A 11 0.85 -1.96 13.22
C ARG A 11 0.86 -1.59 14.71
N ALA A 12 1.51 -2.41 15.54
CA ALA A 12 1.66 -2.15 16.97
C ALA A 12 2.48 -0.89 17.26
N ALA A 13 3.44 -0.57 16.39
CA ALA A 13 4.22 0.67 16.44
C ALA A 13 3.47 1.91 15.91
N GLY A 14 2.22 1.76 15.42
CA GLY A 14 1.43 2.86 14.86
C GLY A 14 1.94 3.37 13.50
N VAL A 15 2.73 2.55 12.78
CA VAL A 15 3.22 2.90 11.44
C VAL A 15 2.12 2.63 10.42
N PRO A 16 1.69 3.63 9.62
CA PRO A 16 0.72 3.43 8.55
C PRO A 16 1.23 2.43 7.50
N GLN A 17 0.35 1.53 7.05
CA GLN A 17 0.70 0.51 6.07
C GLN A 17 -0.18 0.64 4.82
N VAL A 18 0.44 0.76 3.65
CA VAL A 18 -0.23 0.91 2.35
C VAL A 18 0.39 -0.06 1.34
N LEU A 19 -0.42 -0.62 0.45
CA LEU A 19 0.03 -1.56 -0.59
C LEU A 19 -0.11 -0.97 -2.00
N LEU A 20 1.00 -0.92 -2.74
CA LEU A 20 1.03 -0.56 -4.17
C LEU A 20 1.49 -1.74 -5.02
N THR A 21 0.63 -2.21 -5.94
CA THR A 21 0.88 -3.38 -6.78
C THR A 21 0.64 -3.07 -8.26
N ASN A 22 1.38 -3.75 -9.14
CA ASN A 22 1.09 -3.75 -10.58
C ASN A 22 0.00 -4.78 -10.96
N LYS A 23 -0.45 -5.60 -10.00
CA LYS A 23 -1.62 -6.47 -10.19
C LYS A 23 -2.89 -5.61 -10.18
N PRO A 24 -3.90 -5.91 -11.01
CA PRO A 24 -5.21 -5.29 -10.87
C PRO A 24 -5.71 -5.37 -9.41
N HIS A 25 -6.23 -4.26 -8.90
CA HIS A 25 -6.76 -4.06 -7.57
C HIS A 25 -7.71 -5.18 -7.17
N HIS A 26 -8.67 -5.53 -8.04
CA HIS A 26 -9.63 -6.60 -7.75
C HIS A 26 -8.95 -7.97 -7.51
N VAL A 27 -7.89 -8.28 -8.26
CA VAL A 27 -7.09 -9.50 -8.06
C VAL A 27 -6.31 -9.42 -6.74
N ALA A 28 -5.74 -8.27 -6.42
CA ALA A 28 -5.00 -8.06 -5.18
C ALA A 28 -5.90 -8.20 -3.95
N VAL A 29 -7.10 -7.60 -3.98
CA VAL A 29 -8.11 -7.71 -2.91
C VAL A 29 -8.52 -9.16 -2.69
N ALA A 30 -8.84 -9.89 -3.77
CA ALA A 30 -9.21 -11.31 -3.67
C ALA A 30 -8.10 -12.16 -3.02
N LEU A 31 -6.84 -11.93 -3.42
CA LEU A 31 -5.69 -12.64 -2.85
C LEU A 31 -5.48 -12.30 -1.37
N LEU A 32 -5.51 -11.02 -1.00
CA LEU A 32 -5.27 -10.59 0.38
C LEU A 32 -6.38 -11.06 1.32
N THR A 33 -7.64 -11.04 0.86
CA THR A 33 -8.77 -11.59 1.61
C THR A 33 -8.57 -13.09 1.88
N ALA A 34 -8.19 -13.85 0.85
CA ALA A 34 -7.92 -15.28 1.00
C ALA A 34 -6.76 -15.57 1.97
N LEU A 35 -5.77 -14.67 2.02
CA LEU A 35 -4.63 -14.74 2.95
C LEU A 35 -4.90 -14.09 4.31
N LYS A 36 -6.08 -13.48 4.53
CA LYS A 36 -6.44 -12.70 5.73
C LYS A 36 -5.46 -11.56 6.02
N LEU A 37 -4.96 -10.94 4.97
CA LEU A 37 -4.01 -9.82 5.03
C LEU A 37 -4.67 -8.46 4.70
N ASP A 38 -5.93 -8.47 4.29
CA ASP A 38 -6.66 -7.30 3.84
C ASP A 38 -6.86 -6.25 4.96
N GLY A 39 -6.97 -6.69 6.21
CA GLY A 39 -7.12 -5.81 7.37
C GLY A 39 -5.84 -5.10 7.85
N TYR A 40 -4.69 -5.29 7.19
CA TYR A 40 -3.43 -4.64 7.56
C TYR A 40 -3.17 -3.33 6.82
N PHE A 41 -3.72 -3.15 5.63
CA PHE A 41 -3.39 -2.02 4.77
C PHE A 41 -4.52 -0.99 4.77
N GLU A 42 -4.21 0.26 5.10
CA GLU A 42 -5.18 1.37 5.08
C GLU A 42 -5.71 1.62 3.67
N VAL A 43 -4.82 1.46 2.68
CA VAL A 43 -5.11 1.65 1.27
C VAL A 43 -4.42 0.55 0.46
N MET A 44 -5.10 0.06 -0.56
CA MET A 44 -4.56 -0.88 -1.55
C MET A 44 -4.78 -0.32 -2.96
N LEU A 45 -3.70 -0.17 -3.73
CA LEU A 45 -3.74 0.43 -5.05
C LEU A 45 -3.22 -0.56 -6.09
N GLY A 46 -4.04 -0.78 -7.12
CA GLY A 46 -3.70 -1.47 -8.37
C GLY A 46 -4.00 -0.56 -9.56
N PRO A 47 -3.46 -0.86 -10.76
CA PRO A 47 -3.47 0.04 -11.92
C PRO A 47 -4.84 0.23 -12.60
N ASP A 48 -5.84 -0.58 -12.25
CA ASP A 48 -7.25 -0.44 -12.61
C ASP A 48 -8.04 0.42 -11.59
N GLY A 49 -7.36 0.96 -10.58
CA GLY A 49 -7.94 1.81 -9.54
C GLY A 49 -7.68 3.30 -9.74
N HIS A 50 -8.20 4.09 -8.80
CA HIS A 50 -7.93 5.52 -8.70
C HIS A 50 -7.47 5.85 -7.27
N PHE A 51 -6.60 6.85 -7.13
CA PHE A 51 -6.20 7.42 -5.86
C PHE A 51 -6.40 8.93 -5.91
N GLN A 52 -7.15 9.48 -4.96
CA GLN A 52 -7.51 10.91 -4.91
C GLN A 52 -8.10 11.46 -6.22
N GLY A 53 -8.90 10.65 -6.95
CA GLY A 53 -9.55 11.05 -8.19
C GLY A 53 -8.67 10.97 -9.46
N VAL A 54 -7.44 10.48 -9.34
CA VAL A 54 -6.51 10.28 -10.46
C VAL A 54 -6.27 8.77 -10.68
N PRO A 55 -6.15 8.28 -11.94
CA PRO A 55 -5.80 6.88 -12.20
C PRO A 55 -4.47 6.48 -11.57
N VAL A 56 -4.40 5.25 -11.06
CA VAL A 56 -3.15 4.69 -10.53
C VAL A 56 -2.16 4.43 -11.66
N VAL A 57 -0.98 5.03 -11.57
CA VAL A 57 0.12 4.81 -12.52
C VAL A 57 0.95 3.59 -12.08
N PRO A 58 1.14 2.57 -12.93
CA PRO A 58 1.94 1.40 -12.62
C PRO A 58 3.43 1.71 -12.40
N LYS A 59 4.09 0.94 -11.55
CA LYS A 59 5.55 0.93 -11.41
C LYS A 59 6.18 0.50 -12.75
N PRO A 60 7.34 1.05 -13.15
CA PRO A 60 8.31 1.76 -12.32
C PRO A 60 8.10 3.27 -12.19
N ASP A 61 7.05 3.85 -12.77
CA ASP A 61 6.77 5.27 -12.60
C ASP A 61 6.45 5.57 -11.11
N PRO A 62 7.13 6.56 -10.49
CA PRO A 62 6.95 6.86 -9.07
C PRO A 62 5.72 7.71 -8.76
N ALA A 63 4.93 8.16 -9.75
CA ALA A 63 3.83 9.11 -9.55
C ALA A 63 2.85 8.68 -8.44
N THR A 64 2.38 7.43 -8.47
CA THR A 64 1.45 6.93 -7.44
C THR A 64 2.12 6.81 -6.08
N LEU A 65 3.38 6.36 -6.03
CA LEU A 65 4.13 6.24 -4.78
C LEU A 65 4.29 7.61 -4.10
N ASN A 66 4.69 8.62 -4.88
CA ASN A 66 4.85 9.99 -4.39
C ASN A 66 3.53 10.56 -3.87
N ALA A 67 2.42 10.36 -4.60
CA ALA A 67 1.10 10.82 -4.17
C ALA A 67 0.66 10.19 -2.84
N VAL A 68 0.95 8.90 -2.63
CA VAL A 68 0.66 8.20 -1.36
C VAL A 68 1.51 8.75 -0.22
N ILE A 69 2.81 8.95 -0.44
CA ILE A 69 3.72 9.50 0.57
C ILE A 69 3.27 10.92 0.99
N ASP A 70 2.90 11.76 0.01
CA ASP A 70 2.40 13.12 0.28
C ASP A 70 1.08 13.08 1.05
N TRP A 71 0.18 12.15 0.72
CA TRP A 71 -1.07 11.93 1.45
C TRP A 71 -0.85 11.48 2.90
N LEU A 72 0.10 10.57 3.13
CA LEU A 72 0.46 10.10 4.46
C LEU A 72 1.20 11.17 5.30
N LYS A 73 1.63 12.28 4.67
CA LYS A 73 2.45 13.32 5.30
C LYS A 73 3.71 12.77 5.95
N VAL A 74 4.27 11.70 5.38
CA VAL A 74 5.48 11.06 5.89
C VAL A 74 6.69 11.90 5.47
N ASP A 75 7.58 12.16 6.42
CA ASP A 75 8.85 12.80 6.13
C ASP A 75 9.73 11.87 5.29
N ARG A 76 10.09 12.32 4.09
CA ARG A 76 10.90 11.55 3.15
C ARG A 76 12.37 11.42 3.58
N SER A 77 12.80 12.19 4.58
CA SER A 77 14.17 12.14 5.13
C SER A 77 14.41 10.97 6.09
N ALA A 78 13.36 10.24 6.51
CA ALA A 78 13.47 9.11 7.43
C ALA A 78 14.07 7.83 6.80
N ALA A 79 14.63 7.91 5.58
CA ALA A 79 15.18 6.79 4.82
C ALA A 79 16.73 6.76 4.79
N ASP A 80 17.39 7.60 5.59
CA ASP A 80 18.87 7.69 5.71
C ASP A 80 19.41 6.88 6.90
#